data_AF-A0A9D5X8G0-F1
#
_entry.id   AF-A0A9D5X8G0-F1
#
_cell.length_a   1.000
_cell.length_b   1.000
_cell.length_c   1.000
_cell.angle_alpha   90.00
_cell.angle_beta   90.00
_cell.angle_gamma   90.00
#
_symmetry.space_group_name_H-M   'P 1'
#
loop_
_entity.id
_entity.type
_entity.pdbx_description
1 polymer ?
#
loop_
_entity_poly.entity_id
_entity_poly.type
_entity_poly.pdbx_seq_one_letter_code
_entity_poly.pdbx_strand_id
1 'polypeptide(L)'
;MNGKIVSRTLRGLSLSLGLLALAACSSEKTANGEAAATDAAPAASVGEHSGVLQTAQGAYQFTPTSCLFNKEDGVYDIEIQGPGQTPDGEKFYFELSSTGNEMSVQLGVDAPFQSPERRLVAGQYVSEAFTLDVSDKSLSIPKLVLNNERGERVDDNASLQIDCQG
;
A
#
# COMPACT_ATOMS: atom_id res chain seq x y z
N MET A 1 -53.31 -36.73 -21.29
CA MET A 1 -52.28 -37.47 -22.06
C MET A 1 -51.15 -37.80 -21.11
N ASN A 2 -50.92 -39.11 -20.93
CA ASN A 2 -49.89 -39.70 -20.09
C ASN A 2 -48.51 -39.56 -20.75
N GLY A 3 -47.47 -39.35 -19.94
CA GLY A 3 -46.08 -39.38 -20.38
C GLY A 3 -45.10 -39.55 -19.22
N LYS A 4 -45.07 -40.73 -18.61
CA LYS A 4 -43.91 -41.27 -17.86
C LYS A 4 -42.77 -41.51 -18.86
N ILE A 5 -41.52 -41.21 -18.50
CA ILE A 5 -40.28 -41.96 -18.88
C ILE A 5 -39.15 -41.49 -17.95
N VAL A 6 -38.72 -42.31 -17.00
CA VAL A 6 -37.59 -43.27 -16.96
C VAL A 6 -36.35 -42.70 -16.27
N SER A 7 -36.05 -43.33 -15.13
CA SER A 7 -34.85 -43.27 -14.33
C SER A 7 -33.61 -43.75 -15.10
N ARG A 8 -32.48 -43.05 -14.98
CA ARG A 8 -31.15 -43.62 -15.22
C ARG A 8 -30.20 -43.24 -14.09
N THR A 9 -30.00 -44.23 -13.22
CA THR A 9 -28.93 -44.38 -12.26
C THR A 9 -27.56 -44.19 -12.93
N LEU A 10 -26.80 -43.16 -12.54
CA LEU A 10 -25.36 -43.12 -12.78
C LEU A 10 -24.66 -43.69 -11.55
N ARG A 11 -24.08 -44.88 -11.75
CA ARG A 11 -23.13 -45.50 -10.84
C ARG A 11 -21.74 -44.90 -11.09
N GLY A 12 -21.07 -44.55 -10.00
CA GLY A 12 -19.64 -44.77 -9.83
C GLY A 12 -18.72 -43.68 -10.38
N LEU A 13 -18.02 -43.01 -9.46
CA LEU A 13 -16.56 -43.07 -9.42
C LEU A 13 -16.12 -42.77 -7.98
N SER A 14 -15.70 -43.81 -7.27
CA SER A 14 -15.09 -43.68 -5.95
C SER A 14 -13.65 -43.21 -6.15
N LEU A 15 -13.35 -41.94 -5.86
CA LEU A 15 -11.98 -41.46 -5.77
C LEU A 15 -11.40 -41.85 -4.41
N SER A 16 -10.49 -42.83 -4.42
CA SER A 16 -9.67 -43.22 -3.29
C SER A 16 -8.68 -42.10 -2.98
N LEU A 17 -8.95 -41.32 -1.93
CA LEU A 17 -8.05 -40.29 -1.43
C LEU A 17 -6.94 -40.99 -0.62
N GLY A 18 -5.77 -41.13 -1.23
CA GLY A 18 -4.57 -41.65 -0.58
C GLY A 18 -4.06 -40.68 0.47
N LEU A 19 -4.04 -41.14 1.73
CA LEU A 19 -3.34 -40.52 2.85
C LEU A 19 -1.83 -40.46 2.54
N LEU A 20 -1.27 -39.25 2.44
CA LEU A 20 0.16 -39.02 2.61
C LEU A 20 0.38 -38.40 3.99
N ALA A 21 1.11 -39.17 4.80
CA ALA A 21 1.38 -38.92 6.20
C ALA A 21 2.17 -37.63 6.43
N LEU A 22 1.71 -36.83 7.38
CA LEU A 22 2.48 -35.75 7.99
C LEU A 22 3.64 -36.36 8.77
N ALA A 23 4.88 -36.06 8.36
CA ALA A 23 6.04 -36.29 9.19
C ALA A 23 6.02 -35.28 10.35
N ALA A 24 5.70 -35.77 11.54
CA ALA A 24 5.88 -35.08 12.81
C ALA A 24 7.39 -34.96 13.09
N CYS A 25 7.96 -33.76 12.99
CA CYS A 25 9.25 -33.49 13.62
C CYS A 25 8.99 -33.16 15.09
N SER A 26 9.50 -34.05 15.93
CA SER A 26 9.51 -34.01 17.38
C SER A 26 9.92 -32.64 17.93
N SER A 27 9.14 -32.16 18.89
CA SER A 27 9.54 -31.09 19.79
C SER A 27 10.58 -31.62 20.78
N GLU A 28 11.84 -31.24 20.59
CA GLU A 28 12.86 -31.37 21.63
C GLU A 28 12.97 -30.04 22.37
N LYS A 29 12.27 -30.00 23.52
CA LYS A 29 12.42 -28.96 24.53
C LYS A 29 13.78 -29.14 25.21
N THR A 30 14.70 -28.22 24.99
CA THR A 30 15.86 -28.06 25.87
C THR A 30 15.87 -26.63 26.38
N ALA A 31 15.67 -26.51 27.69
CA ALA A 31 15.84 -25.28 28.44
C ALA A 31 17.29 -25.22 28.94
N ASN A 32 17.99 -24.15 28.58
CA ASN A 32 19.10 -23.50 29.29
C ASN A 32 19.45 -22.29 28.41
N GLY A 33 19.25 -21.03 28.80
CA GLY A 33 19.84 -20.44 29.99
C GLY A 33 21.24 -19.94 29.62
N GLU A 34 21.33 -18.77 29.00
CA GLU A 34 22.48 -17.85 29.14
C GLU A 34 22.10 -16.50 28.50
N ALA A 35 22.09 -15.44 29.32
CA ALA A 35 21.97 -14.07 28.85
C ALA A 35 23.27 -13.68 28.13
N ALA A 36 23.32 -13.87 26.82
CA ALA A 36 24.32 -13.22 25.98
C ALA A 36 23.73 -11.87 25.56
N ALA A 37 24.19 -10.80 26.21
CA ALA A 37 24.06 -9.44 25.72
C ALA A 37 24.63 -9.40 24.31
N THR A 38 23.74 -9.51 23.32
CA THR A 38 24.10 -9.26 21.94
C THR A 38 24.20 -7.75 21.84
N ASP A 39 25.44 -7.29 21.70
CA ASP A 39 25.77 -5.97 21.18
C ASP A 39 25.02 -5.85 19.85
N ALA A 40 23.80 -5.32 19.91
CA ALA A 40 23.04 -4.96 18.74
C ALA A 40 23.85 -3.82 18.12
N ALA A 41 24.67 -4.16 17.12
CA ALA A 41 25.23 -3.18 16.22
C ALA A 41 24.10 -2.20 15.87
N PRO A 42 24.28 -0.88 16.03
CA PRO A 42 23.24 0.06 15.66
C PRO A 42 22.88 -0.26 14.21
N ALA A 43 21.62 -0.67 13.98
CA ALA A 43 21.10 -0.72 12.63
C ALA A 43 21.34 0.68 12.09
N ALA A 44 22.17 0.77 11.05
CA ALA A 44 22.42 2.03 10.41
C ALA A 44 21.06 2.58 9.98
N SER A 45 20.61 3.65 10.63
CA SER A 45 19.60 4.52 10.06
C SER A 45 20.26 5.17 8.85
N VAL A 46 20.28 4.43 7.73
CA VAL A 46 20.16 5.07 6.42
C VAL A 46 18.93 5.95 6.57
N GLY A 47 19.02 7.24 6.23
CA GLY A 47 17.87 8.11 6.38
C GLY A 47 16.69 7.40 5.74
N GLU A 48 15.60 7.23 6.47
CA GLU A 48 14.46 6.56 5.88
C GLU A 48 13.71 7.62 5.10
N HIS A 49 13.49 7.40 3.79
CA HIS A 49 12.52 8.20 3.06
C HIS A 49 11.23 8.23 3.87
N SER A 50 10.61 9.39 4.01
CA SER A 50 9.40 9.53 4.80
C SER A 50 8.34 10.32 4.04
N GLY A 51 7.09 9.95 4.27
CA GLY A 51 5.94 10.62 3.70
C GLY A 51 4.81 10.71 4.71
N VAL A 52 4.17 11.87 4.76
CA VAL A 52 2.98 12.11 5.59
C VAL A 52 1.92 12.81 4.76
N LEU A 53 0.78 12.15 4.60
CA LEU A 53 -0.45 12.78 4.16
C LEU A 53 -1.30 13.10 5.40
N GLN A 54 -1.36 14.36 5.77
CA GLN A 54 -2.24 14.84 6.83
C GLN A 54 -3.65 15.04 6.27
N THR A 55 -4.62 14.39 6.89
CA THR A 55 -6.05 14.50 6.56
C THR A 55 -6.85 14.93 7.79
N ALA A 56 -8.14 15.19 7.61
CA ALA A 56 -9.10 15.38 8.69
C ALA A 56 -9.26 14.15 9.60
N GLN A 57 -8.96 12.95 9.09
CA GLN A 57 -9.04 11.68 9.85
C GLN A 57 -7.74 11.35 10.60
N GLY A 58 -6.65 12.07 10.32
CA GLY A 58 -5.34 11.87 10.92
C GLY A 58 -4.22 11.76 9.88
N ALA A 59 -3.03 11.41 10.36
CA ALA A 59 -1.82 11.29 9.55
C ALA A 59 -1.69 9.89 8.93
N TYR A 60 -1.65 9.84 7.60
CA TYR A 60 -1.32 8.66 6.81
C TYR A 60 0.20 8.67 6.60
N GLN A 61 0.90 7.76 7.26
CA GLN A 61 2.36 7.71 7.24
C GLN A 61 2.82 6.64 6.25
N PHE A 62 3.84 6.94 5.45
CA PHE A 62 4.37 6.00 4.48
C PHE A 62 5.88 6.15 4.30
N THR A 63 6.49 5.11 3.75
CA THR A 63 7.93 5.04 3.48
C THR A 63 8.11 4.89 1.97
N PRO A 64 8.44 5.96 1.24
CA PRO A 64 8.72 5.87 -0.19
C PRO A 64 9.79 4.83 -0.51
N THR A 65 9.44 3.84 -1.33
CA THR A 65 10.39 2.85 -1.86
C THR A 65 10.94 3.27 -3.22
N SER A 66 10.25 4.19 -3.90
CA SER A 66 10.74 4.91 -5.07
C SER A 66 10.54 6.40 -4.87
N CYS A 67 11.60 7.17 -5.10
CA CYS A 67 11.65 8.62 -5.01
C CYS A 67 12.45 9.15 -6.21
N LEU A 68 11.78 9.36 -7.34
CA LEU A 68 12.42 9.87 -8.55
C LEU A 68 12.18 11.38 -8.63
N PHE A 69 13.26 12.15 -8.73
CA PHE A 69 13.25 13.60 -8.95
C PHE A 69 14.12 13.89 -10.17
N ASN A 70 13.51 13.95 -11.33
CA ASN A 70 14.19 14.36 -12.56
C ASN A 70 13.83 15.81 -12.86
N LYS A 71 14.79 16.58 -13.37
CA LYS A 71 14.56 17.97 -13.79
C LYS A 71 15.03 18.15 -15.22
N GLU A 72 14.10 18.47 -16.10
CA GLU A 72 14.34 18.75 -17.52
C GLU A 72 13.75 20.12 -17.86
N ASP A 73 14.56 20.98 -18.48
CA ASP A 73 14.16 22.35 -18.87
C ASP A 73 13.50 23.18 -17.75
N GLY A 74 13.92 22.95 -16.50
CA GLY A 74 13.41 23.67 -15.33
C GLY A 74 12.13 23.10 -14.74
N VAL A 75 11.52 22.09 -15.35
CA VAL A 75 10.32 21.40 -14.88
C VAL A 75 10.73 20.10 -14.17
N TYR A 76 10.06 19.82 -13.06
CA TYR A 76 10.27 18.58 -12.31
C TYR A 76 9.34 17.47 -12.80
N ASP A 77 9.94 16.34 -13.18
CA ASP A 77 9.30 15.05 -13.34
C ASP A 77 9.56 14.22 -12.08
N ILE A 78 8.53 14.09 -11.25
CA ILE A 78 8.58 13.49 -9.92
C ILE A 78 7.61 12.32 -9.88
N GLU A 79 8.17 11.16 -9.54
CA GLU A 79 7.43 9.92 -9.38
C GLU A 79 7.78 9.31 -8.03
N ILE A 80 6.79 9.23 -7.14
CA ILE A 80 6.98 8.74 -5.77
C ILE A 80 5.94 7.68 -5.46
N GLN A 81 6.40 6.58 -4.86
CA GLN A 81 5.51 5.52 -4.41
C GLN A 81 6.08 4.79 -3.20
N GLY A 82 5.19 4.22 -2.40
CA GLY A 82 5.59 3.39 -1.27
C GLY A 82 4.44 2.92 -0.40
N PRO A 83 4.67 1.87 0.41
CA PRO A 83 3.70 1.38 1.38
C PRO A 83 3.57 2.34 2.57
N GLY A 84 2.38 2.34 3.18
CA GLY A 84 2.10 3.10 4.39
C GLY A 84 0.98 2.52 5.24
N GLN A 85 0.65 3.24 6.30
CA GLN A 85 -0.41 2.91 7.24
C GLN A 85 -1.26 4.14 7.55
N THR A 86 -2.58 3.95 7.51
CA THR A 86 -3.58 4.91 7.96
C THR A 86 -3.49 5.11 9.49
N PRO A 87 -4.19 6.13 10.03
CA PRO A 87 -4.21 6.36 11.49
C PRO A 87 -4.73 5.18 12.32
N ASP A 88 -5.59 4.32 11.76
CA ASP A 88 -6.13 3.12 12.39
C ASP A 88 -5.32 1.84 12.08
N GLY A 89 -4.20 1.96 11.37
CA GLY A 89 -3.28 0.86 11.07
C GLY A 89 -3.65 0.04 9.84
N GLU A 90 -4.65 0.47 9.05
CA GLU A 90 -4.90 -0.11 7.73
C GLU A 90 -3.72 0.16 6.80
N LYS A 91 -3.29 -0.87 6.09
CA LYS A 91 -2.24 -0.73 5.08
C LYS A 91 -2.75 0.05 3.86
N PHE A 92 -1.86 0.82 3.26
CA PHE A 92 -2.11 1.41 1.94
C PHE A 92 -0.84 1.44 1.09
N TYR A 93 -1.04 1.64 -0.22
CA TYR A 93 0.04 1.97 -1.16
C TYR A 93 -0.18 3.37 -1.73
N PHE A 94 0.84 4.22 -1.63
CA PHE A 94 0.83 5.60 -2.09
C PHE A 94 1.50 5.71 -3.45
N GLU A 95 0.95 6.56 -4.31
CA GLU A 95 1.51 6.94 -5.61
C GLU A 95 1.31 8.44 -5.87
N LEU A 96 2.32 9.09 -6.45
CA LEU A 96 2.30 10.49 -6.89
C LEU A 96 3.06 10.62 -8.20
N SER A 97 2.43 11.26 -9.19
CA SER A 97 3.04 11.68 -10.46
C SER A 97 2.88 13.19 -10.64
N SER A 98 3.98 13.94 -10.75
CA SER A 98 3.92 15.36 -11.09
C SER A 98 3.51 15.60 -12.54
N THR A 99 3.91 14.70 -13.45
CA THR A 99 3.60 14.78 -14.87
C THR A 99 2.10 14.63 -15.12
N GLY A 100 1.44 13.71 -14.40
CA GLY A 100 -0.02 13.56 -14.43
C GLY A 100 -0.78 14.62 -13.63
N ASN A 101 -0.11 15.30 -12.68
CA ASN A 101 -0.76 16.00 -11.58
C ASN A 101 -1.76 15.07 -10.87
N GLU A 102 -1.28 13.89 -10.47
CA GLU A 102 -2.11 12.81 -9.94
C GLU A 102 -1.47 12.23 -8.67
N MET A 103 -2.31 11.94 -7.69
CA MET A 103 -1.93 11.32 -6.43
C MET A 103 -3.00 10.31 -6.03
N SER A 104 -2.58 9.14 -5.52
CA SER A 104 -3.50 8.12 -5.04
C SER A 104 -3.02 7.45 -3.75
N VAL A 105 -4.00 7.07 -2.93
CA VAL A 105 -3.83 6.20 -1.77
C VAL A 105 -4.74 4.99 -1.98
N GLN A 106 -4.12 3.84 -2.20
CA GLN A 106 -4.79 2.56 -2.44
C GLN A 106 -4.96 1.83 -1.11
N LEU A 107 -6.17 1.80 -0.57
CA LEU A 107 -6.44 1.27 0.78
C LEU A 107 -6.53 -0.27 0.76
N GLY A 108 -6.04 -0.90 1.82
CA GLY A 108 -6.10 -2.35 2.03
C GLY A 108 -4.98 -3.15 1.36
N VAL A 109 -4.04 -2.47 0.68
CA VAL A 109 -2.93 -3.06 -0.08
C VAL A 109 -1.62 -2.37 0.28
N ASP A 110 -0.46 -3.02 0.12
CA ASP A 110 0.86 -2.45 0.43
C ASP A 110 1.87 -2.58 -0.72
N ALA A 111 1.40 -2.93 -1.92
CA ALA A 111 2.23 -3.12 -3.10
C ALA A 111 1.46 -2.73 -4.36
N PRO A 112 2.16 -2.36 -5.45
CA PRO A 112 1.51 -2.04 -6.72
C PRO A 112 0.84 -3.29 -7.31
N PHE A 113 -0.09 -3.06 -8.25
CA PHE A 113 -0.81 -4.09 -9.03
C PHE A 113 -1.81 -4.95 -8.26
N GLN A 114 -1.99 -4.71 -6.96
CA GLN A 114 -3.16 -5.20 -6.25
C GLN A 114 -4.38 -4.36 -6.69
N SER A 115 -5.57 -4.96 -6.71
CA SER A 115 -6.82 -4.25 -7.07
C SER A 115 -7.52 -3.80 -5.79
N PRO A 116 -7.27 -2.59 -5.26
CA PRO A 116 -7.96 -2.10 -4.08
C PRO A 116 -9.42 -1.80 -4.41
N GLU A 117 -10.32 -2.13 -3.49
CA GLU A 117 -11.74 -1.77 -3.60
C GLU A 117 -11.99 -0.30 -3.24
N ARG A 118 -11.06 0.32 -2.50
CA ARG A 118 -11.20 1.69 -1.98
C ARG A 118 -9.96 2.51 -2.29
N ARG A 119 -10.16 3.77 -2.68
CA ARG A 119 -9.06 4.68 -3.01
C ARG A 119 -9.37 6.08 -2.53
N LEU A 120 -8.34 6.80 -2.13
CA LEU A 120 -8.36 8.26 -2.12
C LEU A 120 -7.55 8.76 -3.30
N VAL A 121 -8.06 9.76 -4.02
CA VAL A 121 -7.41 10.31 -5.20
C VAL A 121 -7.42 11.84 -5.17
N ALA A 122 -6.36 12.44 -5.68
CA ALA A 122 -6.26 13.87 -5.93
C ALA A 122 -5.58 14.13 -7.28
N GLY A 123 -5.84 15.30 -7.86
CA GLY A 123 -5.30 15.67 -9.15
C GLY A 123 -6.27 16.31 -10.12
N GLN A 124 -5.72 16.90 -11.18
CA GLN A 124 -6.42 17.77 -12.12
C GLN A 124 -7.61 17.14 -12.85
N TYR A 125 -7.63 15.81 -13.01
CA TYR A 125 -8.71 15.11 -13.72
C TYR A 125 -9.77 14.47 -12.82
N VAL A 126 -9.45 14.30 -11.53
CA VAL A 126 -10.30 13.56 -10.57
C VAL A 126 -10.83 14.42 -9.43
N SER A 127 -10.20 15.57 -9.19
CA SER A 127 -10.52 16.51 -8.12
C SER A 127 -10.15 17.94 -8.56
N GLU A 128 -9.16 18.56 -7.91
CA GLU A 128 -8.60 19.87 -8.25
C GLU A 128 -7.10 19.71 -8.51
N ALA A 129 -6.57 20.52 -9.43
CA ALA A 129 -5.13 20.53 -9.69
C ALA A 129 -4.38 21.05 -8.45
N PHE A 130 -3.22 20.45 -8.16
CA PHE A 130 -2.38 20.85 -7.02
C PHE A 130 -1.01 21.35 -7.46
N THR A 131 -0.36 22.14 -6.61
CA THR A 131 1.00 22.65 -6.84
C THR A 131 1.99 21.93 -5.95
N LEU A 132 3.14 21.54 -6.51
CA LEU A 132 4.23 20.96 -5.76
C LEU A 132 5.22 22.06 -5.38
N ASP A 133 5.49 22.20 -4.09
CA ASP A 133 6.58 23.01 -3.57
C ASP A 133 7.79 22.10 -3.34
N VAL A 134 8.80 22.20 -4.20
CA VAL A 134 9.98 21.32 -4.20
C VAL A 134 11.19 22.06 -3.65
N SER A 135 11.88 21.46 -2.68
CA SER A 135 13.17 21.91 -2.16
C SER A 135 14.12 20.72 -2.10
N ASP A 136 15.14 20.71 -2.94
CA ASP A 136 16.08 19.60 -3.11
C ASP A 136 15.37 18.27 -3.43
N LYS A 137 15.39 17.32 -2.48
CA LYS A 137 14.72 16.01 -2.57
C LYS A 137 13.52 15.89 -1.64
N SER A 138 12.99 17.03 -1.21
CA SER A 138 11.80 17.11 -0.38
C SER A 138 10.72 17.85 -1.16
N LEU A 139 9.47 17.44 -0.99
CA LEU A 139 8.33 18.15 -1.57
C LEU A 139 7.21 18.32 -0.56
N SER A 140 6.41 19.35 -0.79
CA SER A 140 5.17 19.55 -0.07
C SER A 140 4.04 19.97 -1.02
N ILE A 141 2.81 19.63 -0.64
CA ILE A 141 1.60 20.07 -1.32
C ILE A 141 0.67 20.64 -0.26
N PRO A 142 0.56 21.97 -0.15
CA PRO A 142 -0.38 22.60 0.76
C PRO A 142 -1.76 22.62 0.10
N LYS A 143 -2.74 21.93 0.69
CA LYS A 143 -4.14 21.83 0.25
C LYS A 143 -4.37 20.90 -0.95
N LEU A 144 -4.56 19.62 -0.62
CA LEU A 144 -5.08 18.60 -1.48
C LEU A 144 -6.58 18.45 -1.26
N VAL A 145 -7.33 18.39 -2.36
CA VAL A 145 -8.72 17.94 -2.36
C VAL A 145 -8.71 16.45 -2.65
N LEU A 146 -9.09 15.66 -1.65
CA LEU A 146 -9.19 14.21 -1.75
C LEU A 146 -10.62 13.80 -2.09
N ASN A 147 -10.76 12.99 -3.13
CA ASN A 147 -12.01 12.32 -3.47
C ASN A 147 -11.86 10.81 -3.24
N ASN A 148 -12.97 10.11 -2.97
CA ASN A 148 -13.00 8.66 -2.94
C ASN A 148 -13.17 8.06 -4.35
N GLU A 149 -13.23 6.73 -4.44
CA GLU A 149 -13.41 5.99 -5.71
C GLU A 149 -14.73 6.30 -6.43
N ARG A 150 -15.72 6.86 -5.73
CA ARG A 150 -17.01 7.28 -6.28
C ARG A 150 -17.01 8.74 -6.74
N GLY A 151 -15.88 9.43 -6.63
CA GLY A 151 -15.73 10.86 -6.95
C GLY A 151 -16.34 11.77 -5.88
N GLU A 152 -16.71 11.24 -4.72
CA GLU A 152 -17.21 12.04 -3.61
C GLU A 152 -16.03 12.66 -2.85
N ARG A 153 -16.14 13.94 -2.55
CA ARG A 153 -15.13 14.66 -1.77
C ARG A 153 -15.12 14.18 -0.32
N VAL A 154 -13.94 13.78 0.17
CA VAL A 154 -13.73 13.29 1.54
C VAL A 154 -12.90 14.24 2.39
N ASP A 155 -12.05 15.05 1.77
CA ASP A 155 -11.24 16.08 2.43
C ASP A 155 -10.96 17.20 1.41
N ASP A 156 -11.04 18.45 1.82
CA ASP A 156 -10.80 19.63 0.98
C ASP A 156 -9.56 20.44 1.40
N ASN A 157 -8.84 19.97 2.42
CA ASN A 157 -7.71 20.69 3.00
C ASN A 157 -6.63 19.74 3.53
N ALA A 158 -6.47 18.58 2.91
CA ALA A 158 -5.37 17.67 3.23
C ALA A 158 -4.02 18.30 2.84
N SER A 159 -2.92 17.82 3.42
CA SER A 159 -1.58 18.29 3.04
C SER A 159 -0.59 17.15 2.98
N LEU A 160 0.30 17.20 1.99
CA LEU A 160 1.33 16.19 1.80
C LEU A 160 2.71 16.78 2.09
N GLN A 161 3.54 16.00 2.79
CA GLN A 161 4.97 16.25 2.96
C GLN A 161 5.72 14.96 2.67
N ILE A 162 6.77 15.03 1.86
CA ILE A 162 7.63 13.89 1.55
C ILE A 162 9.09 14.34 1.64
N ASP A 163 9.90 13.54 2.30
CA ASP A 163 11.35 13.66 2.34
C ASP A 163 12.01 12.42 1.75
N CYS A 164 12.75 12.61 0.66
CA CYS A 164 13.51 11.56 -0.03
C CYS A 164 15.03 11.68 0.20
N GLN A 165 15.48 12.34 1.28
CA GLN A 165 16.90 12.49 1.63
C GLN A 165 17.48 11.29 2.41
N GLY A 166 16.92 10.10 2.17
CA GLY A 166 17.27 8.89 2.88
C GLY A 166 18.66 8.34 2.59
#